data_AF-A0A849T158-F1
#
_entry.id   AF-A0A849T158-F1
#
_cell.length_a   1.000
_cell.length_b   1.000
_cell.length_c   1.000
_cell.angle_alpha   90.00
_cell.angle_beta   90.00
_cell.angle_gamma   90.00
#
_symmetry.space_group_name_H-M   'P 1'
#
loop_
_entity.id
_entity.type
_entity.pdbx_description
1 polymer ?
#
loop_
_entity_poly.entity_id
_entity_poly.type
_entity_poly.pdbx_seq_one_letter_code
_entity_poly.pdbx_strand_id
1 'polypeptide(L)'
;MYLSIYEEARWDFITKNNLGLKEILETKVGPVLLDLNLTFKAELKNRDKIKIVSQARPELRNKYVMLLDQKMIKEDGKIASTLTISVGLMDLNARKLISPTIPWLRALGLEEFIEP
;
A
#
# COMPACT_ATOMS: atom_id res chain seq x y z
N MET A 1 14.59 7.68 0.57
CA MET A 1 14.33 7.72 2.02
C MET A 1 12.83 7.65 2.33
N TYR A 2 12.02 8.68 2.06
CA TYR A 2 10.59 8.69 2.39
C TYR A 2 9.82 7.50 1.77
N LEU A 3 9.95 7.27 0.46
CA LEU A 3 9.27 6.17 -0.21
C LEU A 3 9.66 4.78 0.35
N SER A 4 10.93 4.58 0.69
CA SER A 4 11.46 3.35 1.29
C SER A 4 10.82 3.08 2.66
N ILE A 5 10.71 4.09 3.51
CA ILE A 5 10.03 3.97 4.82
C ILE A 5 8.55 3.63 4.64
N TYR A 6 7.88 4.26 3.66
CA TYR A 6 6.49 3.91 3.36
C TYR A 6 6.35 2.47 2.86
N GLU A 7 7.30 1.99 2.07
CA GLU A 7 7.33 0.62 1.56
C GLU A 7 7.53 -0.40 2.67
N GLU A 8 8.49 -0.17 3.57
CA GLU A 8 8.70 -1.01 4.76
C GLU A 8 7.41 -1.11 5.60
N ALA A 9 6.74 0.02 5.82
CA ALA A 9 5.46 0.04 6.53
C ALA A 9 4.34 -0.71 5.78
N ARG A 10 4.38 -0.79 4.45
CA ARG A 10 3.44 -1.61 3.68
C ARG A 10 3.73 -3.10 3.87
N TRP A 11 4.99 -3.50 3.74
CA TRP A 11 5.39 -4.89 3.93
C TRP A 11 5.05 -5.40 5.33
N ASP A 12 5.15 -4.56 6.36
CA ASP A 12 4.77 -4.94 7.73
C ASP A 12 3.30 -5.35 7.83
N PHE A 13 2.35 -4.57 7.28
CA PHE A 13 0.93 -4.94 7.37
C PHE A 13 0.54 -6.08 6.41
N ILE A 14 1.12 -6.13 5.21
CA ILE A 14 0.83 -7.19 4.23
C ILE A 14 1.29 -8.55 4.79
N THR A 15 2.47 -8.59 5.41
CA THR A 15 3.01 -9.83 6.00
C THR A 15 2.18 -10.30 7.19
N LYS A 16 1.69 -9.38 8.03
CA LYS A 16 0.78 -9.70 9.15
C LYS A 16 -0.53 -10.33 8.70
N ASN A 17 -0.98 -10.00 7.49
CA ASN A 17 -2.22 -10.49 6.91
C ASN A 17 -2.02 -11.63 5.90
N ASN A 18 -0.91 -12.38 6.02
CA ASN A 18 -0.61 -13.60 5.26
C ASN A 18 -0.41 -13.44 3.74
N LEU A 19 -0.06 -12.25 3.22
CA LEU A 19 0.37 -12.12 1.81
C LEU A 19 1.86 -11.75 1.69
N GLY A 20 2.71 -12.54 2.36
CA GLY A 20 4.15 -12.33 2.34
C GLY A 20 4.82 -12.66 0.99
N LEU A 21 6.11 -12.33 0.88
CA LEU A 21 6.93 -12.59 -0.32
C LEU A 21 6.88 -14.05 -0.78
N LYS A 22 6.86 -15.00 0.16
CA LYS A 22 6.81 -16.43 -0.14
C LYS A 22 5.56 -16.81 -0.95
N GLU A 23 4.40 -16.31 -0.54
CA GLU A 23 3.13 -16.62 -1.18
C GLU A 23 3.02 -15.99 -2.58
N ILE A 24 3.54 -14.77 -2.74
CA ILE A 24 3.64 -14.11 -4.06
C ILE A 24 4.53 -14.93 -5.01
N LEU A 25 5.66 -15.45 -4.51
CA LEU A 25 6.59 -16.26 -5.30
C LEU A 25 6.00 -17.62 -5.71
N GLU A 26 5.23 -18.24 -4.82
CA GLU A 26 4.55 -19.53 -5.03
C GLU A 26 3.35 -19.39 -5.98
N THR A 27 2.46 -18.44 -5.73
CA THR A 27 1.23 -18.25 -6.52
C THR A 27 1.47 -17.54 -7.85
N LYS A 28 2.60 -16.84 -7.99
CA LYS A 28 2.87 -15.90 -9.10
C LYS A 28 1.78 -14.84 -9.23
N VAL A 29 1.10 -14.51 -8.13
CA VAL A 29 0.12 -13.44 -8.06
C VAL A 29 0.55 -12.47 -6.97
N GLY A 30 0.69 -11.20 -7.31
CA GLY A 30 1.24 -10.23 -6.37
C GLY A 30 0.77 -8.80 -6.59
N PRO A 31 0.86 -7.97 -5.55
CA PRO A 31 0.54 -6.57 -5.67
C PRO A 31 1.60 -5.83 -6.49
N VAL A 32 1.14 -4.88 -7.30
CA VAL A 32 1.99 -4.00 -8.09
C VAL A 32 1.60 -2.54 -7.86
N LEU A 33 2.61 -1.67 -7.81
CA LEU A 33 2.42 -0.22 -7.77
C LEU A 33 2.30 0.29 -9.21
N LEU A 34 1.22 1.02 -9.51
CA LEU A 34 0.96 1.55 -10.85
C LEU A 34 1.41 3.00 -10.98
N ASP A 35 1.05 3.80 -9.98
CA ASP A 35 1.45 5.19 -9.85
C ASP A 35 1.43 5.60 -8.38
N LEU A 36 2.11 6.70 -8.07
CA LEU A 36 2.11 7.28 -6.75
C LEU A 36 2.16 8.79 -6.82
N ASN A 37 1.55 9.44 -5.84
CA ASN A 37 1.67 10.85 -5.56
C ASN A 37 2.25 11.05 -4.16
N LEU A 38 3.46 11.62 -4.10
CA LEU A 38 4.17 11.89 -2.85
C LEU A 38 4.24 13.40 -2.62
N THR A 39 3.74 13.86 -1.49
CA THR A 39 3.77 15.27 -1.10
C THR A 39 4.60 15.45 0.17
N PHE A 40 5.60 16.33 0.10
CA PHE A 40 6.45 16.72 1.22
C PHE A 40 5.88 17.97 1.89
N LYS A 41 5.62 17.91 3.20
CA LYS A 41 4.98 18.99 3.98
C LYS A 41 5.89 19.54 5.08
N ALA A 42 6.73 18.70 5.67
CA ALA A 42 7.74 19.11 6.64
C ALA A 42 8.98 18.22 6.54
N GLU A 43 10.14 18.81 6.82
CA GLU A 43 11.42 18.10 6.80
C GLU A 43 11.49 17.04 7.93
N LEU A 44 12.00 15.85 7.59
CA LEU A 44 12.40 14.82 8.55
C LEU A 44 13.88 14.99 8.89
N LYS A 45 14.17 15.08 10.18
CA LYS A 45 15.54 15.17 10.69
C LYS A 45 16.03 13.79 11.14
N ASN A 46 17.34 13.65 11.22
CA ASN A 46 17.95 12.44 11.77
C ASN A 46 17.43 12.18 13.19
N ARG A 47 17.11 10.91 13.46
CA ARG A 47 16.56 10.42 14.74
C ARG A 47 15.14 10.94 15.08
N ASP A 48 14.44 11.58 14.15
CA ASP A 48 13.02 11.88 14.33
C ASP A 48 12.24 10.58 14.50
N LYS A 49 11.44 10.49 15.58
CA LYS A 49 10.45 9.44 15.72
C LYS A 49 9.24 9.78 14.86
N ILE A 50 8.81 8.81 14.06
CA ILE A 50 7.68 8.93 13.15
C ILE A 50 6.73 7.77 13.31
N LYS A 51 5.45 8.04 13.08
CA LYS A 51 4.39 7.04 12.93
C LYS A 51 3.92 7.06 11.49
N ILE A 52 3.96 5.89 10.84
CA ILE A 52 3.29 5.68 9.55
C ILE A 52 1.86 5.23 9.83
N VAL A 53 0.91 5.87 9.16
CA VAL A 53 -0.48 5.41 9.10
C VAL A 53 -0.77 5.06 7.66
N SER A 54 -1.16 3.82 7.42
CA SER A 54 -1.54 3.29 6.10
C SER A 54 -3.03 2.95 6.12
N GLN A 55 -3.74 3.31 5.05
CA GLN A 55 -5.17 3.05 4.92
C GLN A 55 -5.51 2.77 3.46
N ALA A 56 -6.08 1.60 3.19
CA ALA A 56 -6.62 1.27 1.88
C ALA A 56 -8.01 1.88 1.72
N ARG A 57 -8.32 2.36 0.52
CA ARG A 57 -9.66 2.80 0.16
C ARG A 57 -10.49 1.59 -0.31
N PRO A 58 -11.73 1.43 0.16
CA PRO A 58 -12.60 0.37 -0.32
C PRO A 58 -13.06 0.62 -1.76
N GLU A 59 -13.10 1.87 -2.21
CA GLU A 59 -13.52 2.21 -3.56
C GLU A 59 -12.46 1.86 -4.61
N LEU A 60 -12.89 1.13 -5.63
CA LEU A 60 -12.09 0.89 -6.82
C LEU A 60 -12.05 2.12 -7.71
N ARG A 61 -10.85 2.50 -8.16
CA ARG A 61 -10.70 3.50 -9.22
C ARG A 61 -11.17 2.96 -10.57
N ASN A 62 -11.00 1.66 -10.77
CA ASN A 62 -11.58 0.86 -11.84
C ASN A 62 -11.58 -0.62 -11.41
N LYS A 63 -12.06 -1.52 -12.27
CA LYS A 63 -12.15 -2.98 -12.02
C LYS A 63 -10.89 -3.64 -11.40
N TYR A 64 -9.70 -3.07 -11.60
CA TYR A 64 -8.43 -3.67 -11.17
C TYR A 64 -7.60 -2.82 -10.20
N VAL A 65 -7.96 -1.55 -10.00
CA VAL A 65 -7.08 -0.57 -9.34
C VAL A 65 -7.73 -0.02 -8.09
N MET A 66 -7.03 -0.16 -6.96
CA MET A 66 -7.38 0.39 -5.67
C MET A 66 -6.44 1.54 -5.31
N LEU A 67 -6.84 2.37 -4.34
CA LEU A 67 -6.01 3.42 -3.80
C LEU A 67 -5.59 3.09 -2.37
N LEU A 68 -4.33 3.36 -2.05
CA LEU A 68 -3.76 3.26 -0.71
C LEU A 68 -3.21 4.62 -0.31
N ASP A 69 -3.67 5.15 0.82
CA ASP A 69 -3.14 6.37 1.41
C ASP A 69 -2.20 6.05 2.57
N GLN A 70 -1.08 6.76 2.62
CA GLN A 70 -0.15 6.72 3.73
C GLN A 70 0.23 8.13 4.18
N LYS A 71 0.45 8.31 5.47
CA LYS A 71 0.95 9.57 6.04
C LYS A 71 2.04 9.32 7.07
N MET A 72 3.01 10.23 7.09
CA MET A 72 4.10 10.28 8.07
C MET A 72 3.78 11.33 9.11
N ILE A 73 3.59 10.91 10.36
CA ILE A 73 3.28 11.79 11.48
C ILE A 73 4.51 11.83 12.38
N LYS A 74 5.02 13.04 12.66
CA LYS A 74 6.12 13.27 13.60
C LYS A 74 5.62 13.17 15.05
N GLU A 75 6.53 13.06 16.01
CA GLU A 75 6.20 13.07 17.44
C GLU A 75 5.47 14.35 17.89
N ASP A 76 5.76 15.49 17.24
CA ASP A 76 5.06 16.77 17.46
C ASP A 76 3.67 16.87 16.80
N GLY A 77 3.21 15.77 16.18
CA GLY A 77 1.91 15.68 15.51
C GLY A 77 1.87 16.24 14.08
N LYS A 78 2.94 16.90 13.61
CA LYS A 78 2.97 17.41 12.23
C LYS A 78 3.01 16.28 11.21
N ILE A 79 2.32 16.48 10.09
CA ILE A 79 2.43 15.59 8.94
C ILE A 79 3.68 16.00 8.16
N ALA A 80 4.69 15.14 8.14
CA ALA A 80 5.91 15.37 7.37
C ALA A 80 5.68 15.11 5.87
N SER A 81 4.87 14.11 5.56
CA SER A 81 4.62 13.67 4.19
C SER A 81 3.31 12.92 4.07
N THR A 82 2.71 12.96 2.90
CA THR A 82 1.57 12.13 2.49
C THR A 82 1.87 11.43 1.18
N LEU A 83 1.36 10.21 1.03
CA LEU A 83 1.56 9.37 -0.14
C LEU A 83 0.22 8.74 -0.51
N THR A 84 -0.22 8.93 -1.75
CA THR A 84 -1.35 8.18 -2.32
C THR A 84 -0.80 7.29 -3.41
N ILE A 85 -1.17 6.02 -3.41
CA ILE A 85 -0.63 5.01 -4.34
C ILE A 85 -1.77 4.29 -5.02
N SER A 86 -1.69 4.17 -6.35
CA SER A 86 -2.54 3.27 -7.11
C SER A 86 -1.91 1.87 -7.08
N VAL A 87 -2.65 0.91 -6.54
CA VAL A 87 -2.22 -0.48 -6.41
C VAL A 87 -3.16 -1.40 -7.18
N GLY A 88 -2.59 -2.41 -7.83
CA GLY A 88 -3.34 -3.47 -8.51
C GLY A 88 -2.82 -4.84 -8.12
N LEU A 89 -3.62 -5.87 -8.36
CA LEU A 89 -3.19 -7.26 -8.25
C LEU A 89 -2.83 -7.78 -9.64
N MET A 90 -1.67 -8.42 -9.78
CA MET A 90 -1.15 -8.87 -11.07
C MET A 90 -0.86 -10.37 -11.06
N ASP A 91 -1.26 -11.05 -12.13
CA ASP A 91 -0.69 -12.34 -12.51
C ASP A 91 0.69 -12.09 -13.14
N LEU A 92 1.73 -12.54 -12.46
CA LEU A 92 3.13 -12.33 -12.83
C LEU A 92 3.57 -13.19 -14.02
N ASN A 93 2.87 -14.30 -14.31
CA ASN A 93 3.14 -15.13 -15.48
C ASN A 93 2.52 -14.49 -16.73
N ALA A 94 1.22 -14.19 -16.67
CA ALA A 94 0.49 -13.58 -17.78
C ALA A 94 0.84 -12.09 -17.97
N ARG A 95 1.46 -11.48 -16.96
CA ARG A 95 1.74 -10.04 -16.85
C ARG A 95 0.49 -9.19 -17.07
N LYS A 96 -0.62 -9.58 -16.44
CA LYS A 96 -1.92 -8.89 -16.54
C LYS A 96 -2.47 -8.57 -15.17
N LEU A 97 -3.10 -7.40 -15.05
CA LEU A 97 -3.88 -7.09 -13.87
C LEU A 97 -5.10 -8.00 -13.80
N ILE A 98 -5.41 -8.45 -12.60
CA ILE A 98 -6.54 -9.30 -12.28
C ILE A 98 -7.41 -8.62 -11.23
N SER A 99 -8.66 -9.07 -11.10
CA SER A 99 -9.56 -8.54 -10.07
C SER A 99 -9.01 -8.80 -8.66
N PRO A 100 -9.27 -7.89 -7.70
CA PRO A 100 -8.96 -8.10 -6.29
C PRO A 100 -9.49 -9.44 -5.79
N THR A 101 -8.66 -10.22 -5.12
CA THR A 101 -9.06 -11.48 -4.46
C THR A 101 -9.37 -11.23 -2.98
N ILE A 102 -10.15 -12.12 -2.35
CA ILE A 102 -10.43 -12.02 -0.90
C ILE A 102 -9.15 -11.99 -0.05
N PRO A 103 -8.13 -12.84 -0.29
CA PRO A 103 -6.85 -12.74 0.42
C PRO A 103 -6.19 -11.37 0.25
N TRP A 104 -6.26 -10.79 -0.94
CA TRP A 104 -5.71 -9.47 -1.23
C TRP A 104 -6.44 -8.36 -0.46
N LEU A 105 -7.77 -8.37 -0.44
CA LEU A 105 -8.55 -7.41 0.33
C LEU A 105 -8.22 -7.51 1.82
N ARG A 106 -8.17 -8.73 2.37
CA ARG A 106 -7.77 -8.96 3.77
C ARG A 106 -6.37 -8.45 4.05
N ALA A 107 -5.44 -8.62 3.11
CA ALA A 107 -4.10 -8.07 3.24
C ALA A 107 -4.08 -6.55 3.35
N LEU A 108 -4.97 -5.87 2.63
CA LEU A 108 -5.19 -4.42 2.71
C LEU A 108 -6.00 -3.98 3.94
N GLY A 109 -6.48 -4.91 4.78
CA GLY A 109 -7.36 -4.62 5.91
C GLY A 109 -8.81 -4.31 5.50
N LEU A 110 -9.24 -4.83 4.34
CA LEU A 110 -10.58 -4.67 3.80
C LEU A 110 -11.29 -6.02 3.74
N GLU A 111 -12.61 -6.00 3.94
CA GLU A 111 -13.45 -7.20 3.78
C GLU A 111 -14.07 -7.25 2.39
N GLU A 112 -14.44 -6.09 1.85
CA GLU A 112 -15.11 -5.91 0.56
C GLU A 112 -14.54 -4.68 -0.17
N PHE A 113 -14.73 -4.64 -1.49
CA PHE A 113 -14.48 -3.45 -2.30
C PHE A 113 -15.79 -2.92 -2.87
N ILE A 114 -15.80 -1.63 -3.20
CA ILE A 114 -16.92 -0.94 -3.83
C ILE A 114 -16.57 -0.76 -5.31
N GLU A 115 -17.44 -1.22 -6.20
CA GLU A 115 -17.28 -1.02 -7.65
C GLU A 115 -17.42 0.48 -8.03
N PRO A 116 -16.77 0.92 -9.12
CA PRO A 116 -16.80 2.32 -9.57
C PRO A 116 -18.18 2.83 -9.99
#